data_AF-A0A2N3D8C8-F1
#
_entry.id   AF-A0A2N3D8C8-F1
#
_cell.length_a   1.000
_cell.length_b   1.000
_cell.length_c   1.000
_cell.angle_alpha   90.00
_cell.angle_beta   90.00
_cell.angle_gamma   90.00
#
_symmetry.space_group_name_H-M   'P 1'
#
loop_
_entity.id
_entity.type
_entity.pdbx_description
1 polymer ?
#
loop_
_entity_poly.entity_id
_entity_poly.type
_entity_poly.pdbx_seq_one_letter_code
_entity_poly.pdbx_strand_id
1 'polypeptide(L)'
;MPPVNDHARRAREAKRANAESLGVDSDFIDLLVERFYARIRADELLGPIFLQRITDWPQHLDKMNRFWRSILHNSGEFSGNPMVKHMAIPGLESRHFEHWLALFYATLSEIETCAPATALVASRARMIADSLLTGIEINRRGMGGARAGKELPHA
;
A
#
# COMPACT_ATOMS: atom_id res chain seq x y z
N MET A 1 34.27 11.33 4.94
CA MET A 1 32.91 10.90 4.54
C MET A 1 31.93 11.94 5.06
N PRO A 2 30.99 12.48 4.26
CA PRO A 2 29.98 13.36 4.81
C PRO A 2 29.04 12.55 5.73
N PRO A 3 28.58 13.08 6.87
CA PRO A 3 27.71 12.33 7.77
C PRO A 3 26.36 12.08 7.09
N VAL A 4 25.91 10.83 7.09
CA VAL A 4 24.53 10.49 6.71
C VAL A 4 23.61 11.32 7.61
N ASN A 5 22.81 12.16 6.96
CA ASN A 5 22.14 13.35 7.50
C ASN A 5 21.29 13.09 8.76
N ASP A 6 21.75 13.57 9.93
CA ASP A 6 21.03 13.53 11.21
C ASP A 6 19.61 14.12 11.14
N HIS A 7 19.36 15.08 10.25
CA HIS A 7 18.03 15.62 10.00
C HIS A 7 17.08 14.58 9.40
N ALA A 8 17.56 13.76 8.46
CA ALA A 8 16.77 12.71 7.83
C ALA A 8 16.43 11.60 8.83
N ARG A 9 17.34 11.28 9.75
CA ARG A 9 17.11 10.32 10.83
C ARG A 9 16.07 10.86 11.83
N ARG A 10 16.22 12.09 12.31
CA ARG A 10 15.23 12.73 13.20
C ARG A 10 13.84 12.83 12.57
N ALA A 11 13.76 13.17 11.28
CA ALA A 11 12.48 13.22 10.57
C ALA A 11 11.80 11.85 10.45
N ARG A 12 12.58 10.77 10.27
CA ARG A 12 12.08 9.38 10.29
C ARG A 12 11.56 9.00 11.68
N GLU A 13 12.35 9.26 12.71
CA GLU A 13 11.98 8.98 14.11
C GLU A 13 10.70 9.73 14.51
N ALA A 14 10.59 11.03 14.18
CA ALA A 14 9.40 11.83 14.46
C ALA A 14 8.15 11.31 13.73
N LYS A 15 8.28 10.92 12.46
CA LYS A 15 7.15 10.37 11.69
C LYS A 15 6.68 9.03 12.27
N ARG A 16 7.62 8.16 12.65
CA ARG A 16 7.31 6.89 13.32
C ARG A 16 6.61 7.13 14.66
N ALA A 17 7.17 7.99 15.52
CA ALA A 17 6.57 8.32 16.81
C ALA A 17 5.15 8.90 16.66
N ASN A 18 4.92 9.73 15.65
CA ASN A 18 3.59 10.24 15.35
C ASN A 18 2.62 9.11 14.93
N ALA A 19 3.03 8.19 14.07
CA ALA A 19 2.19 7.05 13.68
C ALA A 19 1.86 6.15 14.89
N GLU A 20 2.88 5.82 15.70
CA GLU A 20 2.71 5.02 16.93
C GLU A 20 1.80 5.72 17.95
N SER A 21 1.88 7.06 18.09
CA SER A 21 0.99 7.82 18.98
C SER A 21 -0.48 7.77 18.58
N LEU A 22 -0.78 7.40 17.32
CA LEU A 22 -2.13 7.21 16.82
C LEU A 22 -2.60 5.75 16.94
N GLY A 23 -1.77 4.83 17.44
CA GLY A 23 -2.06 3.39 17.47
C GLY A 23 -1.59 2.62 16.23
N VAL A 24 -0.95 3.28 15.27
CA VAL A 24 -0.39 2.63 14.08
C VAL A 24 1.02 2.12 14.42
N ASP A 25 1.11 1.06 15.22
CA ASP A 25 2.36 0.39 15.59
C ASP A 25 2.68 -0.82 14.70
N SER A 26 3.69 -1.61 15.06
CA SER A 26 4.10 -2.77 14.24
C SER A 26 3.07 -3.91 14.26
N ASP A 27 2.42 -4.13 15.40
CA ASP A 27 1.43 -5.20 15.58
C ASP A 27 0.16 -4.86 14.78
N PHE A 28 -0.24 -3.59 14.79
CA PHE A 28 -1.28 -3.06 13.92
C PHE A 28 -0.99 -3.31 12.44
N ILE A 29 0.24 -3.02 11.99
CA ILE A 29 0.63 -3.20 10.59
C ILE A 29 0.60 -4.68 10.20
N ASP A 30 1.10 -5.56 11.07
CA ASP A 30 1.12 -7.01 10.81
C ASP A 30 -0.31 -7.55 10.72
N LEU A 31 -1.19 -7.14 11.62
CA LEU A 31 -2.62 -7.49 11.57
C LEU A 31 -3.30 -6.96 10.31
N LEU A 32 -3.05 -5.70 9.93
CA LEU A 32 -3.59 -5.08 8.72
C LEU A 32 -3.18 -5.89 7.48
N VAL A 33 -1.89 -6.23 7.35
CA VAL A 33 -1.38 -7.01 6.21
C VAL A 33 -1.99 -8.40 6.20
N GLU A 34 -1.99 -9.10 7.33
CA GLU A 34 -2.57 -10.44 7.41
C GLU A 34 -4.04 -10.45 6.97
N ARG A 35 -4.86 -9.58 7.56
CA ARG A 35 -6.31 -9.51 7.28
C ARG A 35 -6.60 -9.08 5.85
N PHE A 36 -5.86 -8.08 5.36
CA PHE A 36 -6.06 -7.57 4.01
C PHE A 36 -5.71 -8.60 2.95
N TYR A 37 -4.57 -9.29 3.09
CA TYR A 37 -4.17 -10.29 2.11
C TYR A 37 -4.97 -11.60 2.21
N ALA A 38 -5.49 -11.94 3.39
CA ALA A 38 -6.48 -13.02 3.52
C ALA A 38 -7.73 -12.72 2.68
N ARG A 39 -8.24 -11.49 2.73
CA ARG A 39 -9.34 -11.03 1.86
C ARG A 39 -9.00 -11.07 0.39
N ILE A 40 -7.86 -10.52 0.00
CA ILE A 40 -7.40 -10.51 -1.40
C ILE A 40 -7.35 -11.93 -1.96
N ARG A 41 -6.86 -12.90 -1.17
CA ARG A 41 -6.74 -14.29 -1.62
C ARG A 41 -8.10 -14.96 -1.82
N ALA A 42 -9.11 -14.58 -1.04
CA ALA A 42 -10.47 -15.11 -1.14
C ALA A 42 -11.34 -14.37 -2.17
N ASP A 43 -10.88 -13.21 -2.67
CA ASP A 43 -11.63 -12.37 -3.57
C ASP A 43 -11.69 -12.91 -5.01
N GLU A 44 -12.87 -12.87 -5.63
CA GLU A 44 -13.09 -13.44 -6.97
C GLU A 44 -12.43 -12.62 -8.09
N LEU A 45 -12.28 -11.30 -7.92
CA LEU A 45 -11.70 -10.42 -8.92
C LEU A 45 -10.17 -10.34 -8.79
N LEU A 46 -9.67 -10.14 -7.56
CA LEU A 46 -8.25 -9.92 -7.28
C LEU A 46 -7.52 -11.23 -6.99
N GLY A 47 -8.15 -12.19 -6.32
CA GLY A 47 -7.54 -13.47 -5.96
C GLY A 47 -6.82 -14.15 -7.14
N PRO A 48 -7.45 -14.32 -8.31
CA PRO A 48 -6.80 -14.92 -9.47
C PRO A 48 -5.53 -14.17 -9.93
N ILE A 49 -5.50 -12.84 -9.86
CA ILE A 49 -4.34 -12.02 -10.25
C ILE A 49 -3.16 -12.28 -9.30
N PHE A 50 -3.43 -12.31 -7.99
CA PHE A 50 -2.42 -12.55 -6.97
C PHE A 50 -1.92 -14.02 -7.01
N LEU A 51 -2.82 -15.00 -7.12
CA LEU A 51 -2.49 -16.42 -7.17
C LEU A 51 -1.62 -16.80 -8.37
N GLN A 52 -1.79 -16.13 -9.52
CA GLN A 52 -0.93 -16.34 -10.68
C GLN A 52 0.52 -15.84 -10.48
N ARG A 53 0.75 -14.96 -9.50
CA ARG A 53 2.04 -14.27 -9.30
C ARG A 53 2.73 -14.60 -7.98
N ILE A 54 2.01 -15.17 -7.03
CA ILE A 54 2.49 -15.47 -5.69
C ILE A 54 2.37 -16.98 -5.46
N THR A 55 3.51 -17.63 -5.40
CA THR A 55 3.64 -19.05 -5.06
C THR A 55 3.97 -19.26 -3.59
N ASP A 56 4.82 -18.38 -3.02
CA ASP A 56 5.18 -18.37 -1.60
C ASP A 56 4.48 -17.22 -0.88
N TRP A 57 3.36 -17.54 -0.23
CA TRP A 57 2.55 -16.58 0.52
C TRP A 57 3.25 -16.06 1.78
N PRO A 58 3.86 -16.90 2.65
CA PRO A 58 4.64 -16.41 3.79
C PRO A 58 5.72 -15.38 3.40
N GLN A 59 6.50 -15.67 2.34
CA GLN A 59 7.51 -14.73 1.86
C GLN A 59 6.88 -13.43 1.32
N HIS A 60 5.74 -13.52 0.64
CA HIS A 60 5.03 -12.36 0.15
C HIS A 60 4.50 -11.47 1.29
N LEU A 61 3.87 -12.06 2.31
CA LEU A 61 3.35 -11.33 3.47
C LEU A 61 4.47 -10.63 4.25
N ASP A 62 5.59 -11.30 4.47
CA ASP A 62 6.77 -10.70 5.11
C ASP A 62 7.31 -9.49 4.31
N LYS A 63 7.33 -9.59 2.98
CA LYS A 63 7.66 -8.46 2.10
C LYS A 63 6.64 -7.32 2.21
N MET A 64 5.36 -7.64 2.38
CA MET A 64 4.29 -6.64 2.52
C MET A 64 4.30 -5.95 3.89
N ASN A 65 4.66 -6.66 4.97
CA ASN A 65 4.94 -6.05 6.27
C ASN A 65 6.06 -5.02 6.14
N ARG A 66 7.19 -5.39 5.53
CA ARG A 66 8.29 -4.45 5.28
C ARG A 66 7.87 -3.26 4.41
N PHE A 67 7.04 -3.49 3.40
CA PHE A 67 6.48 -2.42 2.57
C PHE A 67 5.65 -1.43 3.39
N TRP A 68 4.66 -1.92 4.14
CA TRP A 68 3.77 -1.05 4.91
C TRP A 68 4.46 -0.35 6.07
N ARG A 69 5.41 -1.01 6.77
CA ARG A 69 6.29 -0.34 7.75
C ARG A 69 7.12 0.76 7.10
N SER A 70 7.62 0.56 5.88
CA SER A 70 8.34 1.61 5.14
C SER A 70 7.43 2.79 4.77
N ILE A 71 6.16 2.55 4.45
CA ILE A 71 5.20 3.62 4.11
C ILE A 71 4.74 4.40 5.34
N LEU A 72 4.34 3.68 6.39
CA LEU A 72 3.71 4.23 7.60
C LEU A 72 4.75 4.75 8.60
N HIS A 73 5.82 3.99 8.86
CA HIS A 73 6.87 4.33 9.81
C HIS A 73 8.13 4.93 9.17
N ASN A 74 8.23 4.93 7.84
CA ASN A 74 9.45 5.38 7.15
C ASN A 74 10.70 4.56 7.53
N SER A 75 10.50 3.26 7.82
CA SER A 75 11.56 2.38 8.35
C SER A 75 12.66 2.06 7.33
N GLY A 76 12.35 2.11 6.03
CA GLY A 76 13.31 1.82 4.96
C GLY A 76 13.62 0.33 4.80
N GLU A 77 12.81 -0.55 5.38
CA GLU A 77 12.97 -2.01 5.31
C GLU A 77 12.59 -2.59 3.94
N PHE A 78 11.81 -1.86 3.14
CA PHE A 78 11.38 -2.31 1.83
C PHE A 78 12.34 -1.88 0.73
N SER A 79 12.88 -2.86 0.01
CA SER A 79 13.62 -2.66 -1.23
C SER A 79 12.84 -3.21 -2.43
N GLY A 80 12.63 -2.38 -3.44
CA GLY A 80 12.04 -2.80 -4.71
C GLY A 80 11.40 -1.67 -5.48
N ASN A 81 10.94 -1.97 -6.69
CA ASN A 81 10.20 -1.03 -7.53
C ASN A 81 8.77 -1.58 -7.75
N PRO A 82 7.79 -1.18 -6.92
CA PRO A 82 6.40 -1.62 -7.07
C PRO A 82 5.84 -1.27 -8.44
N MET A 83 6.13 -0.08 -8.98
CA MET A 83 5.61 0.38 -10.27
C MET A 83 5.94 -0.60 -11.40
N VAL A 84 7.21 -0.99 -11.54
CA VAL A 84 7.65 -1.93 -12.58
C VAL A 84 6.94 -3.28 -12.45
N LYS A 85 6.72 -3.76 -11.22
CA LYS A 85 6.01 -5.02 -10.99
C LYS A 85 4.54 -4.96 -11.38
N HIS A 86 3.86 -3.84 -11.14
CA HIS A 86 2.44 -3.68 -11.49
C HIS A 86 2.24 -3.42 -12.98
N MET A 87 3.15 -2.69 -13.64
CA MET A 87 3.13 -2.52 -15.10
C MET A 87 3.25 -3.85 -15.87
N ALA A 88 3.97 -4.83 -15.30
CA ALA A 88 4.10 -6.18 -15.87
C ALA A 88 2.87 -7.08 -15.64
N ILE A 89 1.78 -6.56 -15.05
CA ILE A 89 0.52 -7.28 -14.91
C ILE A 89 -0.40 -6.90 -16.10
N PRO A 90 -0.65 -7.83 -17.04
CA PRO A 90 -1.58 -7.57 -18.13
C PRO A 90 -3.01 -7.47 -17.59
N GLY A 91 -3.83 -6.62 -18.20
CA GLY A 91 -5.24 -6.48 -17.85
C GLY A 91 -5.54 -5.78 -16.52
N LEU A 92 -4.52 -5.25 -15.81
CA LEU A 92 -4.77 -4.44 -14.62
C LEU A 92 -5.40 -3.10 -15.01
N GLU A 93 -6.54 -2.75 -14.44
CA GLU A 93 -7.43 -1.63 -14.85
C GLU A 93 -7.99 -0.92 -13.62
N SER A 94 -8.62 0.26 -13.80
CA SER A 94 -9.20 1.06 -12.71
C SER A 94 -10.08 0.24 -11.75
N ARG A 95 -10.98 -0.59 -12.27
CA ARG A 95 -11.86 -1.46 -11.46
C ARG A 95 -11.12 -2.34 -10.45
N HIS A 96 -9.89 -2.76 -10.76
CA HIS A 96 -9.10 -3.60 -9.84
C HIS A 96 -8.53 -2.77 -8.69
N PHE A 97 -8.14 -1.51 -8.96
CA PHE A 97 -7.67 -0.59 -7.92
C PHE A 97 -8.81 -0.06 -7.06
N GLU A 98 -9.97 0.21 -7.67
CA GLU A 98 -11.21 0.56 -6.95
C GLU A 98 -11.59 -0.56 -5.97
N HIS A 99 -11.61 -1.81 -6.46
CA HIS A 99 -11.94 -2.96 -5.62
C HIS A 99 -10.88 -3.23 -4.55
N TRP A 100 -9.59 -3.09 -4.90
CA TRP A 100 -8.49 -3.22 -3.93
C TRP A 100 -8.62 -2.20 -2.79
N LEU A 101 -8.96 -0.94 -3.10
CA LEU A 101 -9.20 0.10 -2.09
C LEU A 101 -10.45 -0.21 -1.26
N ALA A 102 -11.53 -0.68 -1.88
CA ALA A 102 -12.73 -1.06 -1.14
C ALA A 102 -12.46 -2.16 -0.10
N LEU A 103 -11.75 -3.22 -0.49
CA LEU A 103 -11.33 -4.29 0.44
C LEU A 103 -10.37 -3.77 1.52
N PHE A 104 -9.47 -2.85 1.16
CA PHE A 104 -8.52 -2.25 2.09
C PHE A 104 -9.23 -1.41 3.15
N TYR A 105 -10.16 -0.54 2.73
CA TYR A 105 -10.94 0.30 3.64
C TYR A 105 -11.87 -0.52 4.53
N ALA A 106 -12.52 -1.55 3.98
CA ALA A 106 -13.31 -2.48 4.78
C ALA A 106 -12.45 -3.14 5.87
N THR A 107 -11.25 -3.61 5.50
CA THR A 107 -10.30 -4.20 6.47
C THR A 107 -9.88 -3.22 7.54
N LEU A 108 -9.52 -1.99 7.14
CA LEU A 108 -9.10 -0.96 8.06
C LEU A 108 -10.22 -0.60 9.05
N SER A 109 -11.46 -0.48 8.57
CA SER A 109 -12.62 -0.13 9.40
C SER A 109 -12.99 -1.18 10.46
N GLU A 110 -12.57 -2.44 10.26
CA GLU A 110 -12.83 -3.53 11.21
C GLU A 110 -11.77 -3.66 12.29
N ILE A 111 -10.53 -3.27 11.99
CA ILE A 111 -9.40 -3.41 12.91
C ILE A 111 -9.05 -2.08 13.62
N GLU A 112 -9.54 -0.96 13.10
CA GLU A 112 -9.28 0.39 13.63
C GLU A 112 -10.56 1.20 13.80
N THR A 113 -10.67 1.86 14.95
CA THR A 113 -11.79 2.76 15.29
C THR A 113 -11.33 4.20 15.53
N CYS A 114 -10.02 4.43 15.66
CA CYS A 114 -9.40 5.74 15.79
C CYS A 114 -9.40 6.49 14.44
N ALA A 115 -10.27 7.49 14.31
CA ALA A 115 -10.43 8.25 13.07
C ALA A 115 -9.11 8.84 12.51
N PRO A 116 -8.19 9.42 13.33
CA PRO A 116 -6.88 9.85 12.84
C PRO A 116 -6.00 8.73 12.27
N ALA A 117 -5.99 7.54 12.89
CA ALA A 117 -5.24 6.38 12.40
C ALA A 117 -5.81 5.90 11.07
N THR A 118 -7.13 5.75 10.99
CA THR A 118 -7.85 5.39 9.77
C THR A 118 -7.54 6.37 8.64
N ALA A 119 -7.63 7.68 8.88
CA ALA A 119 -7.33 8.70 7.88
C ALA A 119 -5.87 8.64 7.40
N LEU A 120 -4.91 8.44 8.33
CA LEU A 120 -3.49 8.28 7.99
C LEU A 120 -3.26 7.06 7.09
N VAL A 121 -3.80 5.90 7.45
CA VAL A 121 -3.55 4.65 6.73
C VAL A 121 -4.29 4.63 5.38
N ALA A 122 -5.56 5.05 5.36
CA ALA A 122 -6.36 5.11 4.14
C ALA A 122 -5.78 6.10 3.11
N SER A 123 -5.35 7.29 3.54
CA SER A 123 -4.73 8.26 2.62
C SER A 123 -3.46 7.71 1.97
N ARG A 124 -2.66 6.92 2.69
CA ARG A 124 -1.45 6.27 2.16
C ARG A 124 -1.79 5.22 1.11
N ALA A 125 -2.78 4.36 1.40
CA ALA A 125 -3.28 3.37 0.45
C ALA A 125 -3.78 4.03 -0.84
N ARG A 126 -4.57 5.10 -0.70
CA ARG A 126 -5.12 5.86 -1.83
C ARG A 126 -4.05 6.53 -2.70
N MET A 127 -3.01 7.12 -2.09
CA MET A 127 -1.89 7.71 -2.84
C MET A 127 -1.11 6.65 -3.62
N ILE A 128 -0.92 5.45 -3.03
CA ILE A 128 -0.23 4.34 -3.70
C ILE A 128 -1.04 3.85 -4.90
N ALA A 129 -2.33 3.59 -4.70
CA ALA A 129 -3.22 3.10 -5.76
C ALA A 129 -3.28 4.07 -6.95
N ASP A 130 -3.40 5.36 -6.68
CA ASP A 130 -3.41 6.41 -7.72
C ASP A 130 -2.10 6.52 -8.45
N SER A 131 -0.97 6.55 -7.71
CA SER A 131 0.35 6.57 -8.33
C SER A 131 0.53 5.39 -9.27
N LEU A 132 0.22 4.16 -8.82
CA LEU A 132 0.34 2.94 -9.61
C LEU A 132 -0.57 2.96 -10.84
N LEU A 133 -1.86 3.26 -10.68
CA LEU A 133 -2.82 3.29 -11.78
C LEU A 133 -2.44 4.36 -12.82
N THR A 134 -2.15 5.58 -12.37
CA THR A 134 -1.72 6.68 -13.23
C THR A 134 -0.43 6.32 -13.97
N GLY A 135 0.55 5.73 -13.29
CA GLY A 135 1.80 5.28 -13.93
C GLY A 135 1.56 4.21 -15.00
N ILE A 136 0.73 3.21 -14.72
CA ILE A 136 0.37 2.14 -15.66
C ILE A 136 -0.33 2.72 -16.89
N GLU A 137 -1.31 3.61 -16.70
CA GLU A 137 -2.05 4.19 -17.82
C GLU A 137 -1.19 5.16 -18.64
N ILE A 138 -0.27 5.89 -18.01
CA ILE A 138 0.72 6.68 -18.75
C ILE A 138 1.62 5.77 -19.61
N ASN A 139 2.07 4.64 -19.06
CA ASN A 139 2.88 3.69 -19.81
C ASN A 139 2.14 3.07 -21.01
N ARG A 140 0.81 2.93 -20.92
CA ARG A 140 -0.02 2.36 -22.00
C ARG A 140 -0.52 3.37 -23.02
N ARG A 141 -0.85 4.60 -22.59
CA ARG A 141 -1.60 5.60 -23.38
C ARG A 141 -0.90 6.97 -23.45
N GLY A 142 0.31 7.10 -22.92
CA GLY A 142 1.00 8.38 -22.80
C GLY A 142 0.26 9.34 -21.87
N MET A 143 0.35 10.65 -22.14
CA MET A 143 -0.28 11.69 -21.28
C MET A 143 -1.80 11.57 -21.13
N GLY A 144 -2.49 10.77 -21.97
CA GLY A 144 -3.91 10.47 -21.82
C GLY A 144 -4.25 9.68 -20.54
N GLY A 145 -3.27 9.02 -19.92
CA GLY A 145 -3.43 8.30 -18.64
C GLY A 145 -3.18 9.13 -17.38
N ALA A 146 -2.79 10.40 -17.50
CA ALA A 146 -2.26 11.21 -16.40
C ALA A 146 -3.24 11.51 -15.25
N ARG A 147 -4.53 11.18 -15.41
CA ARG A 147 -5.57 11.39 -14.41
C ARG A 147 -6.32 10.11 -14.02
N ALA A 148 -5.83 8.94 -14.45
CA ALA A 148 -6.54 7.68 -14.26
C ALA A 148 -6.81 7.37 -12.77
N GLY A 149 -5.86 7.67 -11.88
CA GLY A 149 -6.06 7.45 -10.45
C GLY A 149 -6.85 8.54 -9.72
N LYS A 150 -7.27 9.63 -10.39
CA LYS A 150 -8.02 10.72 -9.75
C LYS A 150 -9.41 10.28 -9.30
N GLU A 151 -10.04 9.35 -10.01
CA GLU A 151 -11.42 8.91 -9.77
C GLU A 151 -11.53 7.78 -8.73
N LEU A 152 -10.39 7.29 -8.21
CA LEU A 152 -10.37 6.24 -7.21
C LEU A 152 -11.02 6.66 -5.88
N PRO A 153 -11.71 5.74 -5.19
CA PRO A 153 -12.50 6.04 -3.99
C PRO A 153 -11.65 6.48 -2.80
N HIS A 154 -12.26 7.29 -1.95
CA HIS A 154 -11.72 7.70 -0.65
C HIS A 154 -12.43 6.93 0.47
N ALA A 155 -11.72 6.70 1.58
CA ALA A 155 -12.30 6.14 2.79
C ALA A 155 -13.16 7.16 3.53
#